data_AF-A0A0Q6J777-F1
#
_entry.id   AF-A0A0Q6J777-F1
#
_cell.length_a   1.000
_cell.length_b   1.000
_cell.length_c   1.000
_cell.angle_alpha   90.00
_cell.angle_beta   90.00
_cell.angle_gamma   90.00
#
_symmetry.space_group_name_H-M   'P 1'
#
loop_
_entity.id
_entity.type
_entity.pdbx_description
1 polymer ?
#
loop_
_entity_poly.entity_id
_entity_poly.type
_entity_poly.pdbx_seq_one_letter_code
_entity_poly.pdbx_strand_id
1 'polypeptide(L)'
;MGAGAASVISLRQHAISLIAVFLALAVGVVLGSGLLSGRVLSGLRDDRDDLQTEVNDLQSSNNALGEQLNAADGFDAAVAGRVVAGSLADRSVVIITTPDADPADVEGVQRSVTDSGASVTGRVGLTESFVSAASGDDLRTRLTNVVPAGAQLRTGSVDQGSLAGDLLGTVLLLNAQTAQPQSTPEELGLALDTLRGGGFITYDDGAVAPAQLAVVVTGTAADSGADGNRGAIVARFAGALDSRGAGTVLAGKPGSAEGSGPIAVVRSDAALAAGTSTVDNVERISGRITVALALGEQLGGGAGRYGTGPGATAVTVGAAPN
;
A
#
# COMPACT_ATOMS: atom_id res chain seq x y z
N MET A 1 -84.69 -36.33 45.42
CA MET A 1 -85.46 -35.52 44.45
C MET A 1 -85.56 -34.11 45.00
N GLY A 2 -85.15 -33.11 44.21
CA GLY A 2 -85.45 -31.67 44.38
C GLY A 2 -84.65 -30.97 45.48
N ALA A 3 -84.06 -29.79 45.28
CA ALA A 3 -84.00 -28.92 44.11
C ALA A 3 -82.78 -27.99 44.33
N GLY A 4 -82.09 -27.66 43.24
CA GLY A 4 -80.98 -26.72 43.28
C GLY A 4 -81.43 -25.34 43.75
N ALA A 5 -80.63 -24.75 44.63
CA ALA A 5 -80.49 -23.30 44.70
C ALA A 5 -79.06 -23.01 44.26
N ALA A 6 -78.88 -22.92 42.94
CA ALA A 6 -77.70 -22.27 42.38
C ALA A 6 -77.64 -20.88 43.02
N SER A 7 -76.66 -20.64 43.88
CA SER A 7 -76.31 -19.28 44.28
C SER A 7 -75.77 -18.62 43.03
N VAL A 8 -76.70 -18.04 42.27
CA VAL A 8 -76.46 -17.26 41.07
C VAL A 8 -75.38 -16.27 41.46
N ILE A 9 -74.18 -16.43 40.89
CA ILE A 9 -73.21 -15.35 40.87
C ILE A 9 -74.00 -14.20 40.25
N SER A 10 -74.40 -13.22 41.06
CA SER A 10 -75.24 -12.15 40.54
C SER A 10 -74.46 -11.51 39.38
N LEU A 11 -75.13 -11.13 38.30
CA LEU A 11 -74.49 -10.42 37.17
C LEU A 11 -73.59 -9.27 37.66
N ARG A 12 -73.93 -8.68 38.81
CA ARG A 12 -73.13 -7.69 39.54
C ARG A 12 -71.81 -8.26 40.09
N GLN A 13 -71.79 -9.41 40.74
CA GLN A 13 -70.56 -10.04 41.24
C GLN A 13 -69.61 -10.50 40.13
N HIS A 14 -70.14 -11.05 39.02
CA HIS A 14 -69.31 -11.43 37.87
C HIS A 14 -68.71 -10.20 37.17
N ALA A 15 -69.49 -9.12 37.03
CA ALA A 15 -69.00 -7.85 36.49
C ALA A 15 -67.93 -7.21 37.39
N ILE A 16 -68.10 -7.25 38.72
CA ILE A 16 -67.11 -6.72 39.67
C ILE A 16 -65.78 -7.49 39.59
N SER A 17 -65.83 -8.83 39.47
CA SER A 17 -64.63 -9.66 39.29
C SER A 17 -63.90 -9.35 37.98
N LEU A 18 -64.63 -9.22 36.87
CA LEU A 18 -64.05 -8.90 35.57
C LEU A 18 -63.39 -7.50 35.57
N ILE A 19 -64.06 -6.51 36.18
CA ILE A 19 -63.51 -5.16 36.36
C ILE A 19 -62.25 -5.19 37.24
N ALA A 20 -62.27 -5.97 38.33
CA ALA A 20 -61.10 -6.10 39.21
C ALA A 20 -59.90 -6.73 38.50
N VAL A 21 -60.11 -7.76 37.67
CA VAL A 21 -59.04 -8.39 36.87
C VAL A 21 -58.50 -7.43 35.80
N PHE A 22 -59.39 -6.73 35.07
CA PHE A 22 -58.95 -5.73 34.09
C PHE A 22 -58.21 -4.56 34.72
N LEU A 23 -58.66 -4.10 35.90
CA LEU A 23 -57.98 -3.04 36.65
C LEU A 23 -56.61 -3.51 37.14
N ALA A 24 -56.52 -4.72 37.70
CA ALA A 24 -55.25 -5.30 38.13
C ALA A 24 -54.26 -5.47 36.96
N LEU A 25 -54.74 -5.86 35.78
CA LEU A 25 -53.93 -5.99 34.57
C LEU A 25 -53.50 -4.63 34.01
N ALA A 26 -54.40 -3.64 33.97
CA ALA A 26 -54.07 -2.28 33.57
C ALA A 26 -53.02 -1.66 34.50
N VAL A 27 -53.19 -1.79 35.82
CA VAL A 27 -52.23 -1.33 36.82
C VAL A 27 -50.91 -2.08 36.69
N GLY A 28 -50.92 -3.41 36.52
CA GLY A 28 -49.73 -4.22 36.32
C GLY A 28 -48.93 -3.82 35.07
N VAL A 29 -49.60 -3.54 33.95
CA VAL A 29 -48.96 -3.09 32.70
C VAL A 29 -48.41 -1.67 32.84
N VAL A 30 -49.14 -0.76 33.47
CA VAL A 30 -48.70 0.63 33.67
C VAL A 30 -47.48 0.70 34.60
N LEU A 31 -47.49 -0.05 35.72
CA LEU A 31 -46.33 -0.09 36.62
C LEU A 31 -45.14 -0.85 36.02
N GLY A 32 -45.38 -1.95 35.30
CA GLY A 32 -44.33 -2.74 34.66
C GLY A 32 -43.62 -1.98 33.53
N SER A 33 -44.36 -1.22 32.73
CA SER A 33 -43.80 -0.42 31.63
C SER A 33 -43.18 0.90 32.09
N GLY A 34 -43.76 1.60 33.07
CA GLY A 34 -43.27 2.90 33.54
C GLY A 34 -41.92 2.85 34.27
N LEU A 35 -41.66 1.80 35.05
CA LEU A 35 -40.41 1.66 35.82
C LEU A 35 -39.24 1.10 34.99
N LEU A 36 -39.53 0.23 34.01
CA LEU A 36 -38.51 -0.39 33.17
C LEU A 36 -38.10 0.51 31.99
N SER A 37 -39.07 1.21 31.38
CA SER A 37 -38.79 2.12 30.26
C SER A 37 -37.93 3.31 30.67
N GLY A 38 -38.13 3.87 31.87
CA GLY A 38 -37.36 5.02 32.36
C GLY A 38 -35.87 4.71 32.58
N ARG A 39 -35.53 3.54 33.11
CA ARG A 39 -34.14 3.12 33.39
C ARG A 39 -33.40 2.66 32.14
N VAL A 40 -34.08 1.94 31.24
CA VAL A 40 -33.50 1.54 29.95
C VAL A 40 -33.29 2.77 29.08
N LEU A 41 -34.25 3.71 29.05
CA LEU A 41 -34.11 4.94 28.27
C LEU A 41 -33.11 5.93 28.89
N SER A 42 -32.92 5.95 30.22
CA SER A 42 -31.82 6.72 30.82
C SER A 42 -30.47 6.11 30.49
N GLY A 43 -30.31 4.78 30.65
CA GLY A 43 -29.08 4.09 30.27
C GLY A 43 -28.71 4.30 28.80
N LEU A 44 -29.67 4.19 27.88
CA LEU A 44 -29.44 4.47 26.45
C LEU A 44 -29.11 5.95 26.17
N ARG A 45 -29.56 6.89 27.00
CA ARG A 45 -29.21 8.31 26.86
C ARG A 45 -27.82 8.59 27.42
N ASP A 46 -27.50 8.00 28.57
CA ASP A 46 -26.18 8.08 29.21
C ASP A 46 -25.13 7.45 28.27
N ASP A 47 -25.38 6.25 27.74
CA ASP A 47 -24.53 5.59 26.73
C ASP A 47 -24.37 6.46 25.47
N ARG A 48 -25.44 7.14 25.02
CA ARG A 48 -25.36 8.05 23.86
C ARG A 48 -24.53 9.29 24.17
N ASP A 49 -24.66 9.87 25.36
CA ASP A 49 -23.90 11.05 25.79
C ASP A 49 -22.42 10.70 26.00
N ASP A 50 -22.12 9.52 26.55
CA ASP A 50 -20.77 8.98 26.69
C ASP A 50 -20.13 8.72 25.32
N LEU A 51 -20.83 8.02 24.42
CA LEU A 51 -20.36 7.80 23.05
C LEU A 51 -20.16 9.12 22.29
N GLN A 52 -21.04 10.11 22.49
CA GLN A 52 -20.88 11.43 21.88
C GLN A 52 -19.63 12.15 22.40
N THR A 53 -19.35 12.01 23.70
CA THR A 53 -18.14 12.55 24.32
C THR A 53 -16.90 11.86 23.77
N GLU A 54 -16.90 10.53 23.71
CA GLU A 54 -15.81 9.73 23.14
C GLU A 54 -15.53 10.10 21.68
N VAL A 55 -16.57 10.26 20.86
CA VAL A 55 -16.43 10.72 19.47
C VAL A 55 -15.78 12.11 19.40
N ASN A 56 -16.21 13.05 20.24
CA ASN A 56 -15.64 14.40 20.27
C ASN A 56 -14.16 14.39 20.72
N ASP A 57 -13.82 13.57 21.71
CA ASP A 57 -12.46 13.42 22.23
C ASP A 57 -11.54 12.75 21.21
N LEU A 58 -12.02 11.70 20.52
CA LEU A 58 -11.32 11.05 19.42
C LEU A 58 -11.10 12.00 18.25
N GLN A 59 -12.09 12.82 17.90
CA GLN A 59 -11.95 13.85 16.86
C GLN A 59 -10.90 14.89 17.24
N SER A 60 -10.95 15.38 18.48
CA SER A 60 -9.97 16.36 18.97
C SER A 60 -8.55 15.80 18.99
N SER A 61 -8.39 14.55 19.42
CA SER A 61 -7.11 13.85 19.42
C SER A 61 -6.59 13.65 18.00
N ASN A 62 -7.42 13.19 17.06
CA ASN A 62 -7.04 13.04 15.65
C ASN A 62 -6.60 14.37 15.03
N ASN A 63 -7.30 15.47 15.31
CA ASN A 63 -6.91 16.79 14.83
C ASN A 63 -5.54 17.21 15.39
N ALA A 64 -5.32 17.04 16.69
CA ALA A 64 -4.04 17.37 17.33
C ALA A 64 -2.88 16.51 16.79
N LEU A 65 -3.11 15.21 16.55
CA LEU A 65 -2.13 14.34 15.91
C LEU A 65 -1.86 14.79 14.47
N GLY A 66 -2.90 15.14 13.71
CA GLY A 66 -2.77 15.67 12.35
C GLY A 66 -1.92 16.95 12.28
N GLU A 67 -2.12 17.87 13.22
CA GLU A 67 -1.31 19.09 13.32
C GLU A 67 0.15 18.79 13.64
N GLN A 68 0.42 17.88 14.58
CA GLN A 68 1.79 17.46 14.91
C GLN A 68 2.49 16.78 13.74
N LEU A 69 1.77 15.93 13.02
CA LEU A 69 2.25 15.26 11.81
C LEU A 69 2.61 16.27 10.70
N ASN A 70 1.74 17.26 10.46
CA ASN A 70 2.02 18.33 9.49
C ASN A 70 3.23 19.19 9.91
N ALA A 71 3.39 19.45 11.21
CA ALA A 71 4.56 20.17 11.72
C ALA A 71 5.86 19.37 11.54
N ALA A 72 5.82 18.06 11.78
CA ALA A 72 6.94 17.16 11.53
C ALA A 72 7.30 17.09 10.03
N ASP A 73 6.30 16.93 9.15
CA ASP A 73 6.51 16.97 7.69
C ASP A 73 7.09 18.33 7.25
N GLY A 74 6.63 19.44 7.85
CA GLY A 74 7.20 20.78 7.61
C GLY A 74 8.67 20.91 8.02
N PHE A 75 9.06 20.31 9.15
CA PHE A 75 10.46 20.22 9.56
C PHE A 75 11.28 19.38 8.58
N ASP A 76 10.78 18.19 8.22
CA ASP A 76 11.42 17.29 7.26
C ASP A 76 11.64 17.99 5.92
N ALA A 77 10.66 18.74 5.42
CA ALA A 77 10.78 19.53 4.20
C ALA A 77 11.92 20.56 4.27
N ALA A 78 12.08 21.21 5.43
CA ALA A 78 13.10 22.25 5.64
C ALA A 78 14.53 21.69 5.75
N VAL A 79 14.68 20.40 6.07
CA VAL A 79 15.97 19.72 6.18
C VAL A 79 16.26 18.76 5.02
N ALA A 80 15.25 18.31 4.28
CA ALA A 80 15.31 17.26 3.26
C ALA A 80 16.52 17.42 2.33
N GLY A 81 16.63 18.56 1.65
CA GLY A 81 17.72 18.81 0.70
C GLY A 81 19.11 18.71 1.34
N ARG A 82 19.28 19.13 2.60
CA ARG A 82 20.57 19.00 3.32
C ARG A 82 20.87 17.57 3.74
N VAL A 83 19.84 16.78 4.01
CA VAL A 83 19.98 15.38 4.42
C VAL A 83 20.34 14.49 3.24
N VAL A 84 19.73 14.72 2.08
CA VAL A 84 19.97 13.89 0.88
C VAL A 84 21.10 14.40 0.00
N ALA A 85 21.51 15.67 0.13
CA ALA A 85 22.51 16.28 -0.74
C ALA A 85 23.78 15.44 -0.88
N GLY A 86 24.10 15.08 -2.13
CA GLY A 86 25.31 14.34 -2.48
C GLY A 86 25.25 12.84 -2.19
N SER A 87 24.14 12.31 -1.63
CA SER A 87 24.03 10.87 -1.37
C SER A 87 24.01 10.02 -2.63
N LEU A 88 23.58 10.60 -3.76
CA LEU A 88 23.57 9.96 -5.08
C LEU A 88 24.26 10.83 -6.15
N ALA A 89 25.29 11.59 -5.76
CA ALA A 89 26.04 12.43 -6.69
C ALA A 89 26.56 11.63 -7.90
N ASP A 90 26.32 12.16 -9.10
CA ASP A 90 26.72 11.55 -10.37
C ASP A 90 26.15 10.13 -10.57
N ARG A 91 24.96 9.87 -10.02
CA ARG A 91 24.21 8.62 -10.27
C ARG A 91 23.00 8.88 -11.14
N SER A 92 22.65 7.87 -11.92
CA SER A 92 21.44 7.85 -12.74
C SER A 92 20.39 6.94 -12.12
N VAL A 93 19.14 7.40 -12.10
CA VAL A 93 18.00 6.68 -11.54
C VAL A 93 16.87 6.63 -12.57
N VAL A 94 16.31 5.44 -12.82
CA VAL A 94 15.07 5.29 -13.57
C VAL A 94 13.90 5.14 -12.59
N ILE A 95 12.80 5.83 -12.86
CA ILE A 95 11.58 5.72 -12.05
C ILE A 95 10.58 4.83 -12.78
N ILE A 96 10.08 3.81 -12.09
CA ILE A 96 9.07 2.89 -12.59
C ILE A 96 7.84 3.03 -11.72
N THR A 97 6.65 3.11 -12.33
CA THR A 97 5.40 3.31 -11.59
C THR A 97 4.44 2.16 -11.83
N THR A 98 3.78 1.65 -10.80
CA THR A 98 2.64 0.74 -11.00
C THR A 98 1.40 1.54 -11.43
N PRO A 99 0.35 0.90 -11.99
CA PRO A 99 -0.83 1.62 -12.48
C PRO A 99 -1.60 2.39 -11.40
N ASP A 100 -1.49 1.92 -10.15
CA ASP A 100 -2.11 2.47 -8.94
C ASP A 100 -1.20 3.44 -8.19
N ALA A 101 -0.02 3.77 -8.73
CA ALA A 101 0.88 4.73 -8.12
C ALA A 101 0.28 6.14 -8.14
N ASP A 102 0.31 6.82 -7.00
CA ASP A 102 -0.16 8.20 -6.88
C ASP A 102 0.82 9.17 -7.57
N PRO A 103 0.36 10.00 -8.53
CA PRO A 103 1.23 10.94 -9.22
C PRO A 103 1.99 11.90 -8.28
N ALA A 104 1.38 12.32 -7.16
CA ALA A 104 2.02 13.22 -6.21
C ALA A 104 3.19 12.56 -5.48
N ASP A 105 3.11 11.25 -5.24
CA ASP A 105 4.19 10.48 -4.62
C ASP A 105 5.33 10.26 -5.62
N VAL A 106 5.01 9.97 -6.88
CA VAL A 106 6.01 9.85 -7.96
C VAL A 106 6.79 11.16 -8.12
N GLU A 107 6.11 12.31 -8.12
CA GLU A 107 6.76 13.62 -8.17
C GLU A 107 7.61 13.91 -6.93
N GLY A 108 7.11 13.55 -5.74
CA GLY A 108 7.83 13.71 -4.49
C GLY A 108 9.11 12.88 -4.41
N VAL A 109 9.04 11.63 -4.86
CA VAL A 109 10.19 10.73 -5.00
C VAL A 109 11.18 11.28 -6.02
N GLN A 110 10.73 11.70 -7.22
CA GLN A 110 11.60 12.29 -8.23
C GLN A 110 12.35 13.51 -7.70
N ARG A 111 11.67 14.39 -6.94
CA ARG A 111 12.29 15.57 -6.34
C ARG A 111 13.36 15.17 -5.33
N SER A 112 13.08 14.21 -4.45
CA SER A 112 14.05 13.75 -3.45
C SER A 112 15.28 13.09 -4.09
N VAL A 113 15.08 12.32 -5.16
CA VAL A 113 16.17 11.76 -5.97
C VAL A 113 17.00 12.88 -6.62
N THR A 114 16.35 13.89 -7.20
CA THR A 114 17.06 15.03 -7.82
C THR A 114 17.84 15.85 -6.79
N ASP A 115 17.24 16.14 -5.64
CA ASP A 115 17.86 16.89 -4.54
C ASP A 115 19.09 16.17 -3.96
N SER A 116 19.14 14.85 -4.10
CA SER A 116 20.31 14.05 -3.69
C SER A 116 21.52 14.14 -4.63
N GLY A 117 21.36 14.82 -5.77
CA GLY A 117 22.40 14.99 -6.80
C GLY A 117 22.37 13.94 -7.91
N ALA A 118 21.36 13.07 -7.95
CA ALA A 118 21.15 12.12 -9.04
C ALA A 118 20.42 12.76 -10.24
N SER A 119 20.61 12.17 -11.41
CA SER A 119 19.81 12.47 -12.61
C SER A 119 18.75 11.39 -12.83
N VAL A 120 17.53 11.80 -13.15
CA VAL A 120 16.46 10.86 -13.53
C VAL A 120 16.51 10.63 -15.04
N THR A 121 16.77 9.39 -15.46
CA THR A 121 16.99 9.04 -16.87
C THR A 121 15.73 8.60 -17.60
N GLY A 122 14.59 8.58 -16.91
CA GLY A 122 13.29 8.33 -17.53
C GLY A 122 12.25 7.87 -16.53
N ARG A 123 11.01 7.83 -17.00
CA ARG A 123 9.87 7.26 -16.29
C ARG A 123 9.19 6.20 -17.14
N VAL A 124 8.99 5.01 -16.57
CA VAL A 124 8.29 3.89 -17.22
C VAL A 124 7.10 3.50 -16.35
N GLY A 125 5.89 3.64 -16.89
CA GLY A 125 4.67 3.19 -16.24
C GLY A 125 4.35 1.75 -16.61
N LEU A 126 4.11 0.91 -15.62
CA LEU A 126 3.49 -0.41 -15.81
C LEU A 126 1.97 -0.21 -15.96
N THR A 127 1.32 -1.00 -16.82
CA THR A 127 -0.13 -0.94 -17.04
C THR A 127 -0.89 -2.01 -16.26
N GLU A 128 -2.22 -1.91 -16.21
CA GLU A 128 -3.07 -2.94 -15.59
C GLU A 128 -2.84 -4.32 -16.21
N SER A 129 -2.59 -4.40 -17.53
CA SER A 129 -2.25 -5.65 -18.21
C SER A 129 -0.90 -6.22 -17.74
N PHE A 130 0.05 -5.40 -17.32
CA PHE A 130 1.33 -5.90 -16.80
C PHE A 130 1.17 -6.58 -15.45
N VAL A 131 0.33 -6.01 -14.59
CA VAL A 131 0.15 -6.49 -13.21
C VAL A 131 -1.01 -7.47 -13.05
N SER A 132 -1.75 -7.74 -14.13
CA SER A 132 -2.80 -8.75 -14.17
C SER A 132 -2.23 -10.14 -14.46
N ALA A 133 -2.67 -11.12 -13.68
CA ALA A 133 -2.31 -12.52 -13.90
C ALA A 133 -2.92 -13.07 -15.20
N ALA A 134 -4.04 -12.51 -15.67
CA ALA A 134 -4.73 -12.95 -16.88
C ALA A 134 -3.91 -12.70 -18.16
N SER A 135 -3.03 -11.69 -18.15
CA SER A 135 -2.20 -11.32 -19.30
C SER A 135 -0.79 -11.93 -19.25
N GLY A 136 -0.55 -12.89 -18.33
CA GLY A 136 0.78 -13.44 -18.12
C GLY A 136 1.37 -14.20 -19.29
N ASP A 137 0.58 -15.04 -19.95
CA ASP A 137 1.04 -15.81 -21.13
C ASP A 137 1.35 -14.90 -22.32
N ASP A 138 0.53 -13.86 -22.52
CA ASP A 138 0.75 -12.85 -23.55
C ASP A 138 2.03 -12.06 -23.28
N LEU A 139 2.26 -11.63 -22.03
CA LEU A 139 3.48 -10.92 -21.66
C LEU A 139 4.70 -11.82 -21.88
N ARG A 140 4.67 -13.07 -21.40
CA ARG A 140 5.78 -14.02 -21.60
C ARG A 140 6.11 -14.24 -23.07
N THR A 141 5.09 -14.38 -23.92
CA THR A 141 5.26 -14.55 -25.36
C THR A 141 5.98 -13.34 -25.97
N ARG A 142 5.57 -12.12 -25.59
CA ARG A 142 6.22 -10.90 -26.09
C ARG A 142 7.64 -10.75 -25.56
N LEU A 143 7.88 -11.01 -24.28
CA LEU A 143 9.23 -10.95 -23.69
C LEU A 143 10.21 -11.87 -24.42
N THR A 144 9.78 -13.09 -24.74
CA THR A 144 10.62 -14.09 -25.43
C THR A 144 11.02 -13.65 -26.84
N ASN A 145 10.21 -12.82 -27.50
CA ASN A 145 10.48 -12.32 -28.85
C ASN A 145 11.47 -11.13 -28.89
N VAL A 146 11.82 -10.56 -27.73
CA VAL A 146 12.60 -9.31 -27.64
C VAL A 146 13.83 -9.45 -26.76
N VAL A 147 14.20 -10.67 -26.38
CA VAL A 147 15.42 -10.91 -25.61
C VAL A 147 16.64 -10.49 -26.43
N PRO A 148 17.48 -9.56 -25.94
CA PRO A 148 18.69 -9.13 -26.63
C PRO A 148 19.60 -10.31 -27.01
N ALA A 149 20.33 -10.18 -28.12
CA ALA A 149 21.18 -11.26 -28.61
C ALA A 149 22.32 -11.52 -27.62
N GLY A 150 22.34 -12.71 -27.00
CA GLY A 150 23.35 -13.09 -26.01
C GLY A 150 22.97 -12.80 -24.56
N ALA A 151 21.82 -12.17 -24.29
CA ALA A 151 21.28 -12.09 -22.95
C ALA A 151 20.79 -13.47 -22.48
N GLN A 152 21.41 -14.01 -21.43
CA GLN A 152 20.86 -15.17 -20.73
C GLN A 152 19.83 -14.66 -19.73
N LEU A 153 18.55 -14.85 -20.07
CA LEU A 153 17.50 -14.71 -19.07
C LEU A 153 17.77 -15.75 -17.97
N ARG A 154 17.67 -15.34 -16.70
CA ARG A 154 17.83 -16.31 -15.60
C ARG A 154 16.60 -17.20 -15.58
N THR A 155 16.72 -18.38 -16.17
CA THR A 155 15.62 -19.36 -16.34
C THR A 155 15.10 -19.97 -15.04
N GLY A 156 15.65 -19.59 -13.89
CA GLY A 156 15.27 -20.11 -12.57
C GLY A 156 13.90 -19.65 -12.08
N SER A 157 13.37 -18.51 -12.57
CA SER A 157 12.02 -18.04 -12.22
C SER A 157 11.14 -17.91 -13.47
N VAL A 158 10.05 -18.67 -13.49
CA VAL A 158 9.09 -18.75 -14.61
C VAL A 158 7.83 -17.91 -14.37
N ASP A 159 7.82 -17.05 -13.36
CA ASP A 159 6.72 -16.11 -13.18
C ASP A 159 6.91 -14.84 -14.04
N GLN A 160 5.78 -14.21 -14.36
CA GLN A 160 5.70 -13.04 -15.24
C GLN A 160 6.48 -11.84 -14.69
N GLY A 161 6.38 -11.56 -13.39
CA GLY A 161 7.05 -10.43 -12.75
C GLY A 161 8.56 -10.56 -12.85
N SER A 162 9.09 -11.73 -12.51
CA SER A 162 10.53 -12.01 -12.61
C SER A 162 11.05 -11.89 -14.04
N LEU A 163 10.37 -12.47 -15.04
CA LEU A 163 10.84 -12.36 -16.43
C LEU A 163 10.81 -10.94 -16.96
N ALA A 164 9.75 -10.19 -16.65
CA ALA A 164 9.63 -8.81 -17.07
C ALA A 164 10.68 -7.93 -16.38
N GLY A 165 10.95 -8.15 -15.09
CA GLY A 165 11.99 -7.46 -14.34
C GLY A 165 13.39 -7.81 -14.83
N ASP A 166 13.61 -9.05 -15.27
CA ASP A 166 14.87 -9.49 -15.84
C ASP A 166 15.16 -8.82 -17.21
N LEU A 167 14.16 -8.74 -18.10
CA LEU A 167 14.28 -8.03 -19.37
C LEU A 167 14.42 -6.53 -19.16
N LEU A 168 13.49 -5.91 -18.42
CA LEU A 168 13.50 -4.47 -18.17
C LEU A 168 14.75 -4.06 -17.40
N GLY A 169 15.24 -4.86 -16.46
CA GLY A 169 16.51 -4.60 -15.79
C GLY A 169 17.70 -4.68 -16.73
N THR A 170 17.70 -5.62 -17.68
CA THR A 170 18.78 -5.70 -18.68
C THR A 170 18.81 -4.47 -19.59
N VAL A 171 17.67 -3.92 -19.98
CA VAL A 171 17.65 -2.78 -20.92
C VAL A 171 17.67 -1.42 -20.22
N LEU A 172 17.03 -1.30 -19.05
CA LEU A 172 16.93 -0.03 -18.31
C LEU A 172 18.07 0.20 -17.33
N LEU A 173 18.83 -0.83 -16.94
CA LEU A 173 19.88 -0.67 -15.92
C LEU A 173 21.29 -0.87 -16.49
N LEU A 174 22.24 -0.18 -15.87
CA LEU A 174 23.66 -0.42 -16.05
C LEU A 174 24.07 -1.66 -15.26
N ASN A 175 24.99 -2.44 -15.79
CA ASN A 175 25.53 -3.58 -15.07
C ASN A 175 26.16 -3.13 -13.74
N ALA A 176 25.77 -3.80 -12.64
CA ALA A 176 26.22 -3.45 -11.29
C ALA A 176 27.75 -3.48 -11.12
N GLN A 177 28.46 -4.35 -11.85
CA GLN A 177 29.91 -4.54 -11.70
C GLN A 177 30.73 -3.62 -12.61
N THR A 178 30.26 -3.36 -13.83
CA THR A 178 31.02 -2.60 -14.83
C THR A 178 30.52 -1.17 -15.02
N ALA A 179 29.34 -0.83 -14.49
CA ALA A 179 28.62 0.42 -14.72
C ALA A 179 28.44 0.75 -16.21
N GLN A 180 28.37 -0.28 -17.07
CA GLN A 180 28.12 -0.14 -18.51
C GLN A 180 26.70 -0.58 -18.89
N PRO A 181 26.12 -0.02 -19.97
CA PRO A 181 24.86 -0.52 -20.52
C PRO A 181 24.94 -2.02 -20.84
N GLN A 182 23.87 -2.75 -20.54
CA GLN A 182 23.81 -4.21 -20.80
C GLN A 182 23.17 -4.54 -22.16
N SER A 183 22.59 -3.55 -22.83
CA SER A 183 21.99 -3.65 -24.17
C SER A 183 22.40 -2.46 -25.04
N THR A 184 22.25 -2.59 -26.35
CA THR A 184 22.43 -1.44 -27.26
C THR A 184 21.22 -0.48 -27.19
N PRO A 185 21.37 0.79 -27.64
CA PRO A 185 20.24 1.71 -27.75
C PRO A 185 19.10 1.18 -28.62
N GLU A 186 19.41 0.42 -29.68
CA GLU A 186 18.41 -0.18 -30.57
C GLU A 186 17.64 -1.30 -29.87
N GLU A 187 18.33 -2.13 -29.08
CA GLU A 187 17.70 -3.19 -28.28
C GLU A 187 16.80 -2.63 -27.17
N LEU A 188 17.24 -1.55 -26.51
CA LEU A 188 16.43 -0.80 -25.55
C LEU A 188 15.13 -0.29 -26.21
N GLY A 189 15.26 0.41 -27.35
CA GLY A 189 14.10 0.93 -28.09
C GLY A 189 13.14 -0.18 -28.50
N LEU A 190 13.65 -1.28 -29.06
CA LEU A 190 12.84 -2.42 -29.47
C LEU A 190 12.09 -3.08 -28.29
N ALA A 191 12.75 -3.24 -27.15
CA ALA A 191 12.14 -3.79 -25.93
C ALA A 191 10.99 -2.92 -25.43
N LEU A 192 11.22 -1.61 -25.33
CA LEU A 192 10.22 -0.67 -24.86
C LEU A 192 9.04 -0.56 -25.84
N ASP A 193 9.31 -0.48 -27.14
CA ASP A 193 8.26 -0.42 -28.16
C ASP A 193 7.43 -1.69 -28.24
N THR A 194 8.03 -2.87 -28.08
CA THR A 194 7.28 -4.13 -28.11
C THR A 194 6.37 -4.26 -26.89
N LEU A 195 6.85 -3.85 -25.71
CA LEU A 195 6.04 -3.85 -24.49
C LEU A 195 4.93 -2.79 -24.52
N ARG A 196 5.23 -1.59 -25.02
CA ARG A 196 4.24 -0.52 -25.21
C ARG A 196 3.19 -0.92 -26.25
N GLY A 197 3.60 -1.46 -27.39
CA GLY A 197 2.72 -1.99 -28.44
C GLY A 197 1.90 -3.21 -27.99
N GLY A 198 2.34 -3.89 -26.93
CA GLY A 198 1.56 -4.91 -26.24
C GLY A 198 0.62 -4.39 -25.15
N GLY A 199 0.64 -3.09 -24.86
CA GLY A 199 -0.17 -2.47 -23.82
C GLY A 199 0.32 -2.76 -22.40
N PHE A 200 1.58 -3.20 -22.23
CA PHE A 200 2.14 -3.59 -20.93
C PHE A 200 2.87 -2.44 -20.21
N ILE A 201 3.41 -1.49 -20.97
CA ILE A 201 4.07 -0.32 -20.40
C ILE A 201 3.67 0.97 -21.11
N THR A 202 3.90 2.08 -20.45
CA THR A 202 3.84 3.44 -20.99
C THR A 202 5.16 4.15 -20.66
N TYR A 203 5.60 5.04 -21.54
CA TYR A 203 6.78 5.87 -21.33
C TYR A 203 6.73 7.05 -22.31
N ASP A 204 7.49 8.12 -22.06
CA ASP A 204 7.57 9.26 -22.96
C ASP A 204 8.65 9.04 -24.04
N ASP A 205 8.36 9.41 -25.29
CA ASP A 205 9.26 9.18 -26.42
C ASP A 205 10.59 9.92 -26.27
N GLY A 206 11.70 9.19 -26.47
CA GLY A 206 13.06 9.73 -26.34
C GLY A 206 13.46 10.11 -24.91
N ALA A 207 12.63 9.79 -23.90
CA ALA A 207 12.84 10.20 -22.52
C ALA A 207 13.44 9.12 -21.62
N VAL A 208 13.78 7.94 -22.16
CA VAL A 208 14.28 6.81 -21.38
C VAL A 208 15.70 6.44 -21.81
N ALA A 209 16.62 6.47 -20.86
CA ALA A 209 17.99 6.01 -20.99
C ALA A 209 18.39 5.09 -19.83
N PRO A 210 19.39 4.20 -20.02
CA PRO A 210 19.85 3.31 -18.96
C PRO A 210 20.32 4.04 -17.70
N ALA A 211 19.98 3.49 -16.53
CA ALA A 211 20.24 4.06 -15.21
C ALA A 211 21.08 3.12 -14.34
N GLN A 212 21.82 3.65 -13.37
CA GLN A 212 22.54 2.80 -12.43
C GLN A 212 21.61 2.14 -11.39
N LEU A 213 20.55 2.85 -11.01
CA LEU A 213 19.62 2.47 -9.96
C LEU A 213 18.17 2.58 -10.46
N ALA A 214 17.25 1.87 -9.80
CA ALA A 214 15.81 2.01 -10.04
C ALA A 214 15.03 2.35 -8.77
N VAL A 215 13.92 3.08 -8.95
CA VAL A 215 12.86 3.16 -7.94
C VAL A 215 11.57 2.66 -8.56
N VAL A 216 10.92 1.70 -7.90
CA VAL A 216 9.57 1.26 -8.25
C VAL A 216 8.61 1.91 -7.26
N VAL A 217 7.77 2.84 -7.74
CA VAL A 217 6.73 3.50 -6.94
C VAL A 217 5.41 2.76 -7.14
N THR A 218 4.77 2.37 -6.04
CA THR A 218 3.55 1.58 -6.04
C THR A 218 2.46 2.12 -5.13
N GLY A 219 1.20 1.84 -5.46
CA GLY A 219 0.04 2.18 -4.65
C GLY A 219 -0.19 1.19 -3.51
N THR A 220 -1.38 1.22 -2.92
CA THR A 220 -1.76 0.41 -1.75
C THR A 220 -2.12 -1.03 -2.12
N ALA A 221 -2.15 -1.39 -3.42
CA ALA A 221 -2.68 -2.65 -3.96
C ALA A 221 -4.16 -2.97 -3.62
N ALA A 222 -4.77 -2.27 -2.66
CA ALA A 222 -6.13 -2.48 -2.17
C ALA A 222 -7.22 -1.71 -2.94
N ASP A 223 -6.85 -0.59 -3.58
CA ASP A 223 -7.81 0.33 -4.22
C ASP A 223 -8.27 -0.11 -5.62
N SER A 224 -7.51 -1.01 -6.24
CA SER A 224 -7.96 -1.74 -7.43
C SER A 224 -8.59 -3.04 -6.96
N GLY A 225 -9.78 -3.41 -7.44
CA GLY A 225 -10.37 -4.75 -7.26
C GLY A 225 -9.56 -5.85 -7.95
N ALA A 226 -8.24 -5.84 -7.76
CA ALA A 226 -7.22 -6.55 -8.48
C ALA A 226 -7.04 -7.96 -7.93
N ASP A 227 -6.73 -8.86 -8.84
CA ASP A 227 -6.21 -10.20 -8.58
C ASP A 227 -5.25 -10.15 -7.38
N GLY A 228 -5.48 -10.98 -6.35
CA GLY A 228 -4.63 -11.04 -5.14
C GLY A 228 -3.15 -11.36 -5.41
N ASN A 229 -2.77 -11.59 -6.67
CA ASN A 229 -1.42 -11.82 -7.15
C ASN A 229 -0.68 -10.54 -7.59
N ARG A 230 -1.35 -9.37 -7.72
CA ARG A 230 -0.73 -8.10 -8.17
C ARG A 230 0.51 -7.74 -7.36
N GLY A 231 0.40 -7.75 -6.03
CA GLY A 231 1.53 -7.43 -5.16
C GLY A 231 2.69 -8.40 -5.33
N ALA A 232 2.40 -9.69 -5.55
CA ALA A 232 3.44 -10.69 -5.79
C ALA A 232 4.12 -10.53 -7.16
N ILE A 233 3.40 -10.08 -8.19
CA ILE A 233 3.98 -9.75 -9.51
C ILE A 233 4.93 -8.54 -9.39
N VAL A 234 4.48 -7.46 -8.74
CA VAL A 234 5.28 -6.24 -8.55
C VAL A 234 6.50 -6.49 -7.65
N ALA A 235 6.34 -7.26 -6.58
CA ALA A 235 7.45 -7.63 -5.69
C ALA A 235 8.56 -8.41 -6.43
N ARG A 236 8.17 -9.42 -7.22
CA ARG A 236 9.12 -10.21 -8.01
C ARG A 236 9.74 -9.42 -9.15
N PHE A 237 8.95 -8.52 -9.76
CA PHE A 237 9.46 -7.55 -10.72
C PHE A 237 10.58 -6.69 -10.12
N ALA A 238 10.34 -6.09 -8.95
CA ALA A 238 11.33 -5.27 -8.26
C ALA A 238 12.58 -6.07 -7.87
N GLY A 239 12.43 -7.30 -7.39
CA GLY A 239 13.57 -8.17 -7.06
C GLY A 239 14.39 -8.62 -8.27
N ALA A 240 13.73 -8.93 -9.39
CA ALA A 240 14.44 -9.27 -10.62
C ALA A 240 15.19 -8.06 -11.19
N LEU A 241 14.59 -6.87 -11.09
CA LEU A 241 15.19 -5.59 -11.48
C LEU A 241 16.44 -5.27 -10.64
N ASP A 242 16.33 -5.41 -9.31
CA ASP A 242 17.43 -5.25 -8.37
C ASP A 242 18.65 -6.08 -8.75
N SER A 243 18.40 -7.32 -9.17
CA SER A 243 19.45 -8.26 -9.49
C SER A 243 20.24 -7.92 -10.78
N ARG A 244 19.79 -6.94 -11.58
CA ARG A 244 20.42 -6.53 -12.84
C ARG A 244 21.21 -5.23 -12.71
N GLY A 245 20.73 -4.28 -11.89
CA GLY A 245 21.38 -3.00 -11.65
C GLY A 245 22.17 -2.95 -10.34
N ALA A 246 22.59 -1.73 -9.96
CA ALA A 246 23.32 -1.50 -8.70
C ALA A 246 22.39 -1.37 -7.48
N GLY A 247 21.08 -1.51 -7.66
CA GLY A 247 20.10 -1.35 -6.59
C GLY A 247 18.71 -0.97 -7.07
N THR A 248 17.68 -1.49 -6.40
CA THR A 248 16.27 -1.12 -6.59
C THR A 248 15.57 -0.89 -5.26
N VAL A 249 14.91 0.27 -5.14
CA VAL A 249 14.01 0.56 -4.01
C VAL A 249 12.55 0.40 -4.45
N LEU A 250 11.81 -0.46 -3.75
CA LEU A 250 10.35 -0.56 -3.88
C LEU A 250 9.68 0.35 -2.84
N ALA A 251 8.99 1.38 -3.32
CA ALA A 251 8.47 2.46 -2.50
C ALA A 251 6.95 2.58 -2.67
N GLY A 252 6.19 2.68 -1.59
CA GLY A 252 4.72 2.78 -1.64
C GLY A 252 4.13 3.39 -0.38
N LYS A 253 2.80 3.54 -0.36
CA LYS A 253 2.02 4.00 0.80
C LYS A 253 1.87 2.87 1.85
N PRO A 254 1.43 3.13 3.09
CA PRO A 254 1.37 2.13 4.16
C PRO A 254 0.63 0.85 3.77
N GLY A 255 -0.47 0.96 3.02
CA GLY A 255 -1.23 -0.19 2.54
C GLY A 255 -0.43 -1.17 1.66
N SER A 256 0.65 -0.72 1.02
CA SER A 256 1.53 -1.58 0.22
C SER A 256 2.32 -2.59 1.06
N ALA A 257 2.49 -2.32 2.37
CA ALA A 257 3.17 -3.17 3.34
C ALA A 257 2.22 -4.11 4.11
N GLU A 258 0.93 -4.12 3.76
CA GLU A 258 -0.08 -4.95 4.41
C GLU A 258 -0.59 -6.07 3.49
N GLY A 259 -1.09 -7.16 4.07
CA GLY A 259 -1.77 -8.24 3.34
C GLY A 259 -0.95 -8.79 2.17
N SER A 260 -1.53 -8.74 0.97
CA SER A 260 -0.90 -9.14 -0.30
C SER A 260 -0.25 -7.97 -1.04
N GLY A 261 0.04 -6.86 -0.36
CA GLY A 261 0.71 -5.69 -0.91
C GLY A 261 2.14 -6.02 -1.37
N PRO A 262 2.66 -5.30 -2.37
CA PRO A 262 3.97 -5.59 -2.97
C PRO A 262 5.12 -5.48 -1.96
N ILE A 263 5.10 -4.50 -1.04
CA ILE A 263 6.11 -4.39 0.01
C ILE A 263 5.95 -5.54 1.01
N ALA A 264 4.73 -5.92 1.39
CA ALA A 264 4.48 -7.06 2.26
C ALA A 264 5.08 -8.35 1.70
N VAL A 265 4.94 -8.58 0.38
CA VAL A 265 5.51 -9.74 -0.30
C VAL A 265 7.03 -9.71 -0.31
N VAL A 266 7.66 -8.57 -0.65
CA VAL A 266 9.13 -8.45 -0.59
C VAL A 266 9.65 -8.73 0.81
N ARG A 267 9.00 -8.19 1.85
CA ARG A 267 9.46 -8.34 3.24
C ARG A 267 9.24 -9.75 3.82
N SER A 268 8.29 -10.50 3.29
CA SER A 268 8.00 -11.87 3.75
C SER A 268 8.83 -12.94 3.03
N ASP A 269 9.40 -12.62 1.86
CA ASP A 269 10.33 -13.48 1.14
C ASP A 269 11.79 -13.16 1.50
N ALA A 270 12.50 -14.11 2.10
CA ALA A 270 13.87 -13.89 2.58
C ALA A 270 14.87 -13.61 1.44
N ALA A 271 14.65 -14.13 0.23
CA ALA A 271 15.53 -13.88 -0.90
C ALA A 271 15.31 -12.47 -1.47
N LEU A 272 14.06 -12.03 -1.57
CA LEU A 272 13.74 -10.66 -1.99
C LEU A 272 14.18 -9.64 -0.95
N ALA A 273 13.88 -9.87 0.33
CA ALA A 273 14.22 -8.97 1.43
C ALA A 273 15.73 -8.80 1.66
N ALA A 274 16.56 -9.70 1.15
CA ALA A 274 18.01 -9.62 1.25
C ALA A 274 18.65 -8.72 0.18
N GLY A 275 18.00 -8.56 -0.98
CA GLY A 275 18.51 -7.75 -2.08
C GLY A 275 17.78 -6.42 -2.26
N THR A 276 16.45 -6.41 -2.14
CA THR A 276 15.60 -5.26 -2.48
C THR A 276 15.26 -4.43 -1.24
N SER A 277 15.52 -3.13 -1.32
CA SER A 277 15.11 -2.19 -0.26
C SER A 277 13.64 -1.80 -0.38
N THR A 278 12.95 -1.62 0.74
CA THR A 278 11.52 -1.24 0.76
C THR A 278 11.26 0.01 1.60
N VAL A 279 10.36 0.89 1.14
CA VAL A 279 9.92 2.09 1.87
C VAL A 279 8.40 2.21 1.80
N ASP A 280 7.71 2.19 2.94
CA ASP A 280 6.23 2.06 2.99
C ASP A 280 5.45 3.34 3.35
N ASN A 281 6.10 4.50 3.43
CA ASN A 281 5.48 5.76 3.85
C ASN A 281 5.76 6.92 2.88
N VAL A 282 5.74 6.65 1.57
CA VAL A 282 6.10 7.63 0.51
C VAL A 282 5.15 8.82 0.39
N GLU A 283 3.95 8.74 0.97
CA GLU A 283 3.02 9.86 1.09
C GLU A 283 3.55 10.95 2.03
N ARG A 284 4.58 10.63 2.83
CA ARG A 284 5.22 11.53 3.78
C ARG A 284 6.60 11.95 3.31
N ILE A 285 7.06 13.10 3.80
CA ILE A 285 8.35 13.66 3.37
C ILE A 285 9.51 12.80 3.87
N SER A 286 9.42 12.30 5.11
CA SER A 286 10.36 11.32 5.67
C SER A 286 10.53 10.07 4.81
N GLY A 287 9.45 9.51 4.26
CA GLY A 287 9.52 8.37 3.34
C GLY A 287 10.25 8.70 2.04
N ARG A 288 9.97 9.87 1.45
CA ARG A 288 10.63 10.31 0.20
C ARG A 288 12.13 10.58 0.38
N ILE A 289 12.53 11.18 1.51
CA ILE A 289 13.94 11.29 1.93
C ILE A 289 14.57 9.89 2.03
N THR A 290 13.87 8.97 2.69
CA THR A 290 14.34 7.60 2.91
C THR A 290 14.55 6.85 1.59
N VAL A 291 13.73 7.07 0.57
CA VAL A 291 13.95 6.49 -0.77
C VAL A 291 15.32 6.89 -1.32
N ALA A 292 15.68 8.18 -1.28
CA ALA A 292 16.98 8.65 -1.77
C ALA A 292 18.15 8.08 -0.95
N LEU A 293 18.00 7.97 0.37
CA LEU A 293 19.01 7.36 1.23
C LEU A 293 19.14 5.85 1.00
N ALA A 294 18.02 5.14 0.82
CA ALA A 294 17.99 3.69 0.59
C ALA A 294 18.64 3.32 -0.75
N LEU A 295 18.45 4.14 -1.78
CA LEU A 295 19.20 4.02 -3.03
C LEU A 295 20.72 4.13 -2.81
N GLY A 296 21.16 5.01 -1.90
CA GLY A 296 22.57 5.15 -1.53
C GLY A 296 23.10 3.93 -0.78
N GLU A 297 22.29 3.33 0.10
CA GLU A 297 22.62 2.07 0.78
C GLU A 297 22.77 0.91 -0.22
N GLN A 298 21.82 0.80 -1.16
CA GLN A 298 21.82 -0.21 -2.22
C GLN A 298 23.05 -0.12 -3.12
N LEU A 299 23.45 1.09 -3.47
CA LEU A 299 24.68 1.34 -4.22
C LEU A 299 25.93 0.79 -3.49
N GLY A 300 25.90 0.76 -2.15
CA GLY A 300 26.93 0.15 -1.29
C GLY A 300 26.77 -1.37 -1.10
N GLY A 301 25.76 -2.00 -1.69
CA GLY A 301 25.43 -3.42 -1.56
C GLY A 301 24.58 -3.77 -0.34
N GLY A 302 24.03 -2.77 0.38
CA GLY A 302 23.12 -2.99 1.49
C GLY A 302 21.65 -3.04 1.06
N ALA A 303 20.80 -3.58 1.92
CA ALA A 303 19.36 -3.55 1.73
C ALA A 303 18.63 -3.42 3.07
N GLY A 304 17.54 -2.67 3.07
CA GLY A 304 16.77 -2.39 4.28
C GLY A 304 15.26 -2.36 4.09
N ARG A 305 14.54 -2.50 5.21
CA ARG A 305 13.07 -2.44 5.27
C ARG A 305 12.67 -1.22 6.09
N TYR A 306 12.22 -0.17 5.42
CA TYR A 306 12.02 1.13 6.04
C TYR A 306 10.58 1.61 6.06
N GLY A 307 10.30 2.43 7.08
CA GLY A 307 9.02 3.08 7.29
C GLY A 307 8.38 2.65 8.60
N THR A 308 7.06 2.59 8.62
CA THR A 308 6.27 2.37 9.85
C THR A 308 5.32 1.18 9.74
N GLY A 309 5.19 0.59 8.55
CA GLY A 309 4.32 -0.56 8.31
C GLY A 309 4.91 -1.89 8.82
N PRO A 310 4.12 -2.97 8.75
CA PRO A 310 4.55 -4.30 9.18
C PRO A 310 5.85 -4.76 8.50
N GLY A 311 6.76 -5.33 9.29
CA GLY A 311 8.04 -5.86 8.80
C GLY A 311 9.11 -4.79 8.51
N ALA A 312 8.83 -3.50 8.72
CA ALA A 312 9.86 -2.47 8.74
C ALA A 312 10.82 -2.70 9.92
N THR A 313 12.12 -2.64 9.67
CA THR A 313 13.17 -2.81 10.68
C THR A 313 13.67 -1.49 11.24
N ALA A 314 13.48 -0.39 10.52
CA ALA A 314 13.90 0.94 10.95
C ALA A 314 13.02 2.00 10.29
N VAL A 315 12.88 3.18 10.89
CA VAL A 315 12.16 4.29 10.26
C VAL A 315 12.86 4.86 9.03
N THR A 316 14.20 4.79 8.98
CA THR A 316 15.03 5.24 7.85
C THR A 316 16.42 4.60 7.88
N VAL A 317 17.23 4.85 6.85
CA VAL A 317 18.61 4.36 6.73
C VAL A 317 19.47 4.91 7.87
N GLY A 318 20.26 4.05 8.52
CA GLY A 318 21.15 4.44 9.61
C GLY A 318 20.47 4.73 10.95
N ALA A 319 19.14 4.61 11.05
CA ALA A 319 18.43 4.62 12.33
C ALA A 319 18.65 3.30 13.09
N ALA A 320 18.60 3.36 14.42
CA ALA A 320 18.57 2.15 15.24
C ALA A 320 17.31 1.32 14.89
N PRO A 321 17.38 -0.02 14.98
CA PRO A 321 16.23 -0.85 14.65
C PRO A 321 15.04 -0.55 15.56
N ASN A 322 13.84 -0.61 14.98
CA ASN A 322 12.55 -0.36 15.63
C ASN A 322 12.16 -1.49 16.59
#